data_AF-A0A7K1L114-F1
#
_entry.id   AF-A0A7K1L114-F1
#
_cell.length_a   1.000
_cell.length_b   1.000
_cell.length_c   1.000
_cell.angle_alpha   90.00
_cell.angle_beta   90.00
_cell.angle_gamma   90.00
#
_symmetry.space_group_name_H-M   'P 1'
#
loop_
_entity.id
_entity.type
_entity.pdbx_description
1 polymer ?
#
loop_
_entity_poly.entity_id
_entity_poly.type
_entity_poly.pdbx_seq_one_letter_code
_entity_poly.pdbx_strand_id
1 'polypeptide(L)'
;MSRTGTARGRPRGFDRDAALAQATRLFWERGYEATSVGELTAAMGIRPGSLYAAFGDKKSLFKEVVLAYGDCPSGAFMRTALAEEPTAYKAFERILREAAELYTDPSHPAGCLTISAATNISPQDAEVATFLQGLRALQLQRFENRFRAAQEDGEIPQDADPRALARFYATVILGISQRARDGADAAELAQTAEFALAAWPT
;
A
#
# COMPACT_ATOMS: atom_id res chain seq x y z
N MET A 1 -61.81 -8.67 -1.73
CA MET A 1 -60.75 -8.22 -2.66
C MET A 1 -59.66 -7.54 -1.87
N SER A 2 -58.55 -8.21 -1.57
CA SER A 2 -57.33 -7.57 -1.09
C SER A 2 -56.14 -8.24 -1.76
N ARG A 3 -55.45 -7.43 -2.58
CA ARG A 3 -54.37 -7.84 -3.47
C ARG A 3 -53.12 -8.15 -2.65
N THR A 4 -52.58 -9.34 -2.91
CA THR A 4 -51.18 -9.71 -2.70
C THR A 4 -50.28 -8.75 -3.48
N GLY A 5 -49.29 -8.20 -2.80
CA GLY A 5 -48.21 -7.41 -3.38
C GLY A 5 -46.90 -7.86 -2.77
N THR A 6 -46.38 -8.99 -3.23
CA THR A 6 -45.01 -9.46 -2.95
C THR A 6 -44.02 -8.45 -3.52
N ALA A 7 -43.29 -7.74 -2.67
CA ALA A 7 -42.14 -6.93 -3.08
C ALA A 7 -41.07 -7.87 -3.65
N ARG A 8 -41.00 -7.91 -4.99
CA ARG A 8 -40.22 -8.83 -5.79
C ARG A 8 -38.96 -8.12 -6.25
N GLY A 9 -37.82 -8.39 -5.61
CA GLY A 9 -36.50 -8.06 -6.14
C GLY A 9 -35.45 -7.77 -5.06
N ARG A 10 -34.68 -8.79 -4.68
CA ARG A 10 -33.30 -8.60 -4.18
C ARG A 10 -32.55 -7.79 -5.25
N PRO A 11 -31.77 -6.74 -4.93
CA PRO A 11 -31.15 -5.93 -5.96
C PRO A 11 -30.28 -6.83 -6.85
N ARG A 12 -30.40 -6.68 -8.18
CA ARG A 12 -29.54 -7.33 -9.18
C ARG A 12 -28.15 -6.67 -9.20
N GLY A 13 -27.52 -6.57 -8.04
CA GLY A 13 -26.18 -5.99 -7.85
C GLY A 13 -25.17 -7.09 -7.53
N PHE A 14 -23.93 -6.88 -7.95
CA PHE A 14 -22.79 -7.65 -7.46
C PHE A 14 -22.35 -7.09 -6.10
N ASP A 15 -21.62 -7.89 -5.33
CA ASP A 15 -20.99 -7.42 -4.10
C ASP A 15 -19.79 -6.51 -4.46
N ARG A 16 -19.95 -5.21 -4.20
CA ARG A 16 -18.98 -4.19 -4.60
C ARG A 16 -17.66 -4.33 -3.84
N ASP A 17 -17.72 -4.68 -2.57
CA ASP A 17 -16.54 -4.79 -1.72
C ASP A 17 -15.76 -6.07 -2.08
N ALA A 18 -16.47 -7.17 -2.33
CA ALA A 18 -15.85 -8.39 -2.85
C ALA A 18 -15.19 -8.14 -4.22
N ALA A 19 -15.86 -7.39 -5.11
CA ALA A 19 -15.29 -7.03 -6.41
C ALA A 19 -14.06 -6.11 -6.27
N LEU A 20 -14.09 -5.13 -5.36
CA LEU A 20 -12.94 -4.27 -5.08
C LEU A 20 -11.76 -5.09 -4.56
N ALA A 21 -11.99 -6.06 -3.67
CA ALA A 21 -10.94 -6.95 -3.17
C ALA A 21 -10.29 -7.79 -4.28
N GLN A 22 -11.07 -8.30 -5.25
CA GLN A 22 -10.53 -9.01 -6.41
C GLN A 22 -9.70 -8.09 -7.31
N ALA A 23 -10.18 -6.86 -7.55
CA ALA A 23 -9.42 -5.86 -8.29
C ALA A 23 -8.11 -5.50 -7.56
N THR A 24 -8.13 -5.36 -6.23
CA THR A 24 -6.95 -5.11 -5.41
C THR A 24 -5.89 -6.18 -5.61
N ARG A 25 -6.26 -7.46 -5.49
CA ARG A 25 -5.30 -8.56 -5.71
C ARG A 25 -4.70 -8.51 -7.11
N LEU A 26 -5.53 -8.36 -8.14
CA LEU A 26 -5.05 -8.37 -9.53
C LEU A 26 -4.10 -7.20 -9.82
N PHE A 27 -4.43 -5.99 -9.36
CA PHE A 27 -3.56 -4.83 -9.50
C PHE A 27 -2.27 -4.95 -8.69
N TRP A 28 -2.31 -5.58 -7.52
CA TRP A 28 -1.12 -5.81 -6.70
C TRP A 28 -0.16 -6.81 -7.37
N GLU A 29 -0.69 -7.88 -7.96
CA GLU A 29 0.12 -8.89 -8.67
C GLU A 29 0.75 -8.31 -9.93
N ARG A 30 -0.04 -7.64 -10.77
CA ARG A 30 0.34 -7.30 -12.14
C ARG A 30 0.67 -5.83 -12.37
N GLY A 31 0.21 -4.96 -11.49
CA GLY A 31 0.26 -3.52 -11.67
C GLY A 31 -0.85 -2.97 -12.55
N TYR A 32 -0.95 -1.64 -12.57
CA TYR A 32 -1.99 -0.90 -13.29
C TYR A 32 -1.90 -1.13 -14.79
N GLU A 33 -0.76 -0.85 -15.43
CA GLU A 33 -0.64 -0.86 -16.89
C GLU A 33 -0.93 -2.23 -17.48
N ALA A 34 -0.36 -3.29 -16.91
CA ALA A 34 -0.46 -4.67 -17.40
C ALA A 34 -1.82 -5.34 -17.13
N THR A 35 -2.75 -4.67 -16.44
CA THR A 35 -4.06 -5.23 -16.10
C THR A 35 -5.14 -4.64 -17.01
N SER A 36 -5.78 -5.46 -17.84
CA SER A 36 -6.86 -5.00 -18.72
C SER A 36 -8.22 -4.92 -18.01
N VAL A 37 -9.16 -4.12 -18.57
CA VAL A 37 -10.56 -4.09 -18.08
C VAL A 37 -11.22 -5.46 -18.21
N GLY A 38 -10.89 -6.22 -19.26
CA GLY A 38 -11.39 -7.58 -19.44
C GLY A 38 -10.98 -8.49 -18.28
N GLU A 39 -9.70 -8.50 -17.93
CA GLU A 39 -9.19 -9.29 -16.80
C GLU A 39 -9.77 -8.84 -15.46
N LEU A 40 -9.93 -7.53 -15.23
CA LEU A 40 -10.60 -7.01 -14.04
C LEU A 40 -12.02 -7.53 -13.94
N THR A 41 -12.81 -7.38 -15.00
CA THR A 41 -14.22 -7.82 -14.99
C THR A 41 -14.36 -9.33 -14.80
N ALA A 42 -13.44 -10.11 -15.38
CA ALA A 42 -13.37 -11.55 -15.20
C ALA A 42 -13.04 -11.93 -13.74
N ALA A 43 -12.01 -11.32 -13.15
CA ALA A 43 -11.62 -11.55 -11.75
C ALA A 43 -12.71 -11.12 -10.76
N MET A 44 -13.38 -10.01 -11.03
CA MET A 44 -14.48 -9.47 -10.23
C MET A 44 -15.79 -10.25 -10.38
N GLY A 45 -15.92 -11.10 -11.40
CA GLY A 45 -17.16 -11.81 -11.70
C GLY A 45 -18.30 -10.91 -12.21
N ILE A 46 -17.97 -9.79 -12.87
CA ILE A 46 -18.94 -8.80 -13.34
C ILE A 46 -18.83 -8.56 -14.86
N ARG A 47 -19.78 -7.82 -15.41
CA ARG A 47 -19.72 -7.37 -16.82
C ARG A 47 -19.01 -6.02 -16.90
N PRO A 48 -18.38 -5.66 -18.03
CA PRO A 48 -17.75 -4.34 -18.21
C PRO A 48 -18.67 -3.16 -17.90
N GLY A 49 -19.95 -3.22 -18.32
CA GLY A 49 -20.93 -2.18 -18.00
C GLY A 49 -21.16 -2.00 -16.48
N SER A 50 -21.07 -3.08 -15.70
CA SER A 50 -21.18 -3.03 -14.24
C SER A 50 -19.94 -2.40 -13.59
N LEU A 51 -18.75 -2.63 -14.16
CA LEU A 51 -17.51 -1.98 -13.70
C LEU A 51 -17.62 -0.47 -13.89
N TYR A 52 -17.95 -0.02 -15.11
CA TYR A 52 -18.04 1.41 -15.42
C TYR A 52 -19.14 2.09 -14.59
N ALA A 53 -20.29 1.44 -14.40
CA ALA A 53 -21.38 2.00 -13.59
C ALA A 53 -21.02 2.14 -12.11
N ALA A 54 -20.19 1.26 -11.55
CA ALA A 54 -19.89 1.24 -10.11
C ALA A 54 -18.58 1.95 -9.72
N PHE A 55 -17.62 2.02 -10.64
CA PHE A 55 -16.27 2.50 -10.39
C PHE A 55 -15.81 3.58 -11.37
N GLY A 56 -16.63 3.95 -12.35
CA GLY A 56 -16.29 4.98 -13.34
C GLY A 56 -15.43 4.41 -14.47
N ASP A 57 -14.12 4.38 -14.28
CA ASP A 57 -13.14 3.85 -15.25
C ASP A 57 -12.04 3.05 -14.53
N LYS A 58 -11.11 2.45 -15.30
CA LYS A 58 -9.99 1.68 -14.74
C LYS A 58 -9.13 2.53 -13.78
N LYS A 59 -8.90 3.80 -14.13
CA LYS A 59 -8.12 4.76 -13.33
C LYS A 59 -8.77 5.03 -11.98
N SER A 60 -10.09 5.25 -11.98
CA SER A 60 -10.89 5.55 -10.79
C SER A 60 -10.98 4.31 -9.89
N LEU A 61 -11.23 3.13 -10.47
CA LEU A 61 -11.14 1.86 -9.75
C LEU A 61 -9.76 1.67 -9.11
N PHE A 62 -8.69 1.96 -9.85
CA PHE A 62 -7.33 1.80 -9.33
C PHE A 62 -7.04 2.75 -8.16
N LYS A 63 -7.44 4.02 -8.26
CA LYS A 63 -7.32 4.98 -7.14
C LYS A 63 -8.06 4.48 -5.91
N GLU A 64 -9.26 3.95 -6.10
CA GLU A 64 -10.04 3.38 -5.00
C GLU A 64 -9.38 2.15 -4.37
N VAL A 65 -8.84 1.24 -5.18
CA VAL A 65 -8.06 0.08 -4.74
C VAL A 65 -6.86 0.52 -3.88
N VAL A 66 -6.11 1.52 -4.33
CA VAL A 66 -4.94 2.03 -3.60
C VAL A 66 -5.33 2.64 -2.26
N LEU A 67 -6.45 3.37 -2.21
CA LEU A 67 -6.96 3.94 -0.96
C LEU A 67 -7.42 2.84 0.00
N ALA A 68 -8.20 1.87 -0.48
CA ALA A 68 -8.64 0.72 0.31
C ALA A 68 -7.46 -0.12 0.83
N TYR A 69 -6.41 -0.30 0.01
CA TYR A 69 -5.16 -0.91 0.44
C TYR A 69 -4.50 -0.11 1.58
N GLY A 70 -4.45 1.23 1.49
CA GLY A 70 -3.87 2.08 2.53
C GLY A 70 -4.56 2.02 3.90
N ASP A 71 -5.79 1.50 3.94
CA ASP A 71 -6.57 1.29 5.17
C ASP A 71 -6.58 -0.17 5.66
N CYS A 72 -6.06 -1.11 4.87
CA CYS A 72 -5.88 -2.49 5.32
C CYS A 72 -4.60 -2.63 6.17
N PRO A 73 -4.47 -3.68 7.01
CA PRO A 73 -3.28 -3.87 7.84
C PRO A 73 -1.96 -3.79 7.05
N SER A 74 -1.86 -4.45 5.89
CA SER A 74 -0.66 -4.47 5.04
C SER A 74 -0.29 -3.11 4.44
N GLY A 75 -1.24 -2.18 4.31
CA GLY A 75 -0.98 -0.82 3.83
C GLY A 75 -0.89 0.24 4.92
N ALA A 76 -1.52 0.01 6.08
CA ALA A 76 -1.61 0.97 7.18
C ALA A 76 -0.47 0.84 8.21
N PHE A 77 0.23 -0.31 8.25
CA PHE A 77 1.19 -0.65 9.32
C PHE A 77 2.21 0.47 9.62
N MET A 78 2.76 1.13 8.60
CA MET A 78 3.69 2.25 8.81
C MET A 78 3.04 3.43 9.53
N ARG A 79 1.80 3.77 9.17
CA ARG A 79 1.05 4.85 9.85
C ARG A 79 0.74 4.46 11.29
N THR A 80 0.37 3.20 11.52
CA THR A 80 0.09 2.66 12.85
C THR A 80 1.31 2.71 13.75
N ALA A 81 2.45 2.18 13.30
CA ALA A 81 3.70 2.19 14.08
C ALA A 81 4.20 3.61 14.41
N LEU A 82 4.11 4.55 13.45
CA LEU A 82 4.49 5.95 13.70
C LEU A 82 3.60 6.63 14.75
N ALA A 83 2.34 6.21 14.88
CA ALA A 83 1.37 6.80 15.80
C ALA A 83 1.38 6.15 17.20
N GLU A 84 1.64 4.85 17.27
CA GLU A 84 1.53 4.07 18.51
C GLU A 84 2.85 3.95 19.27
N GLU A 85 4.00 3.94 18.57
CA GLU A 85 5.29 3.69 19.21
C GLU A 85 5.84 4.94 19.91
N PRO A 86 6.34 4.80 21.16
CA PRO A 86 6.70 5.94 22.00
C PRO A 86 7.92 6.71 21.48
N THR A 87 8.90 6.02 20.88
CA THR A 87 10.13 6.61 20.34
C THR A 87 10.21 6.42 18.83
N ALA A 88 10.97 7.29 18.15
CA ALA A 88 11.23 7.12 16.72
C ALA A 88 11.94 5.80 16.47
N TYR A 89 12.90 5.42 17.33
CA TYR A 89 13.57 4.11 17.22
C TYR A 89 12.55 2.96 17.23
N LYS A 90 11.61 2.95 18.18
CA LYS A 90 10.59 1.89 18.28
C LYS A 90 9.65 1.89 17.07
N ALA A 91 9.27 3.06 16.57
CA ALA A 91 8.46 3.19 15.37
C ALA A 91 9.14 2.53 14.16
N PHE A 92 10.41 2.87 13.90
CA PHE A 92 11.15 2.33 12.76
C PHE A 92 11.57 0.87 12.95
N GLU A 93 11.83 0.43 14.18
CA GLU A 93 12.03 -0.99 14.53
C GLU A 93 10.79 -1.82 14.13
N ARG A 94 9.61 -1.38 14.57
CA ARG A 94 8.35 -2.04 14.23
C ARG A 94 8.09 -2.00 12.73
N ILE A 95 8.24 -0.85 12.09
CA ILE A 95 8.04 -0.69 10.64
C ILE A 95 8.91 -1.68 9.85
N LEU A 96 10.20 -1.77 10.15
CA LEU A 96 11.11 -2.59 9.37
C LEU A 96 10.83 -4.08 9.55
N ARG A 97 10.50 -4.51 10.77
CA ARG A 97 10.13 -5.91 11.06
C ARG A 97 8.78 -6.29 10.46
N GLU A 98 7.76 -5.46 10.65
CA GLU A 98 6.45 -5.68 10.03
C GLU A 98 6.55 -5.66 8.50
N ALA A 99 7.41 -4.83 7.90
CA ALA A 99 7.62 -4.86 6.45
C ALA A 99 8.20 -6.21 5.97
N ALA A 100 9.14 -6.81 6.71
CA ALA A 100 9.71 -8.11 6.37
C ALA A 100 8.65 -9.23 6.44
N GLU A 101 7.79 -9.20 7.45
CA GLU A 101 6.71 -10.18 7.64
C GLU A 101 5.56 -9.98 6.64
N LEU A 102 4.98 -8.78 6.61
CA LEU A 102 3.79 -8.48 5.79
C LEU A 102 4.11 -8.62 4.31
N TYR A 103 5.25 -8.13 3.82
CA TYR A 103 5.55 -8.21 2.39
C TYR A 103 5.82 -9.62 1.88
N THR A 104 6.02 -10.60 2.77
CA THR A 104 6.22 -12.01 2.42
C THR A 104 5.04 -12.90 2.81
N ASP A 105 3.96 -12.33 3.38
CA ASP A 105 2.77 -13.07 3.77
C ASP A 105 2.10 -13.73 2.54
N PRO A 106 1.94 -15.06 2.52
CA PRO A 106 1.38 -15.79 1.38
C PRO A 106 -0.13 -15.56 1.19
N SER A 107 -0.82 -14.94 2.14
CA SER A 107 -2.25 -14.62 2.04
C SER A 107 -2.53 -13.54 0.98
N HIS A 108 -1.52 -12.77 0.57
CA HIS A 108 -1.64 -11.73 -0.44
C HIS A 108 -0.39 -11.68 -1.35
N PRO A 109 -0.44 -10.93 -2.46
CA PRO A 109 0.74 -10.76 -3.32
C PRO A 109 1.90 -10.10 -2.57
N ALA A 110 3.13 -10.49 -2.91
CA ALA A 110 4.32 -10.01 -2.21
C ALA A 110 4.59 -8.50 -2.45
N GLY A 111 5.25 -7.87 -1.48
CA GLY A 111 5.62 -6.45 -1.53
C GLY A 111 4.44 -5.49 -1.33
N CYS A 112 4.67 -4.20 -1.53
CA CYS A 112 3.68 -3.14 -1.36
C CYS A 112 2.99 -2.77 -2.67
N LEU A 113 1.66 -2.73 -2.68
CA LEU A 113 0.86 -2.33 -3.86
C LEU A 113 1.24 -0.92 -4.35
N THR A 114 1.30 0.07 -3.46
CA THR A 114 1.60 1.48 -3.79
C THR A 114 2.99 1.68 -4.41
N ILE A 115 3.94 0.81 -4.08
CA ILE A 115 5.30 0.81 -4.63
C ILE A 115 5.32 0.14 -6.00
N SER A 116 4.68 -1.02 -6.10
CA SER A 116 4.88 -1.97 -7.19
C SER A 116 3.93 -1.79 -8.36
N ALA A 117 2.74 -1.21 -8.14
CA ALA A 117 1.67 -1.23 -9.12
C ALA A 117 1.85 -0.25 -10.30
N ALA A 118 2.92 0.54 -10.34
CA ALA A 118 3.04 1.71 -11.24
C ALA A 118 4.42 1.93 -11.85
N THR A 119 5.25 0.90 -11.89
CA THR A 119 6.62 1.00 -12.41
C THR A 119 6.70 1.29 -13.91
N ASN A 120 5.63 1.04 -14.69
CA ASN A 120 5.60 1.24 -16.15
C ASN A 120 4.34 1.98 -16.64
N ILE A 121 3.97 3.10 -16.00
CA ILE A 121 2.79 3.88 -16.41
C ILE A 121 3.05 4.61 -17.72
N SER A 122 2.14 4.46 -18.69
CA SER A 122 2.22 5.19 -19.96
C SER A 122 1.99 6.70 -19.77
N PRO A 123 2.49 7.57 -20.68
CA PRO A 123 2.23 9.01 -20.60
C PRO A 123 0.73 9.38 -20.60
N GLN A 124 -0.13 8.51 -21.15
CA GLN A 124 -1.57 8.71 -21.20
C GLN A 124 -2.23 8.59 -19.81
N ASP A 125 -1.59 7.86 -18.90
CA ASP A 125 -2.06 7.62 -17.53
C ASP A 125 -1.20 8.36 -16.48
N ALA A 126 -0.53 9.45 -16.87
CA ALA A 126 0.36 10.22 -16.00
C ALA A 126 -0.27 10.64 -14.65
N GLU A 127 -1.58 10.83 -14.59
CA GLU A 127 -2.29 11.11 -13.34
C GLU A 127 -2.17 9.98 -12.30
N VAL A 128 -2.11 8.72 -12.73
CA VAL A 128 -1.93 7.57 -11.82
C VAL A 128 -0.53 7.60 -11.23
N ALA A 129 0.48 7.92 -12.04
CA ALA A 129 1.85 8.08 -11.57
C ALA A 129 1.96 9.21 -10.55
N THR A 130 1.38 10.38 -10.86
CA THR A 130 1.33 11.55 -9.97
C THR A 130 0.62 11.22 -8.64
N PHE A 131 -0.51 10.50 -8.71
CA PHE A 131 -1.24 10.08 -7.51
C PHE A 131 -0.38 9.23 -6.57
N LEU A 132 0.30 8.20 -7.10
CA LEU A 132 1.16 7.34 -6.30
C LEU A 132 2.44 8.03 -5.82
N GLN A 133 2.99 8.96 -6.62
CA GLN A 133 4.08 9.84 -6.18
C GLN A 133 3.64 10.69 -4.98
N GLY A 134 2.42 11.22 -5.00
CA GLY A 134 1.84 11.96 -3.87
C GLY A 134 1.75 11.12 -2.60
N LEU A 135 1.31 9.86 -2.70
CA LEU A 135 1.25 8.94 -1.55
C LEU A 135 2.65 8.64 -0.97
N ARG A 136 3.64 8.39 -1.83
CA ARG A 136 5.03 8.17 -1.39
C ARG A 136 5.63 9.44 -0.76
N ALA A 137 5.35 10.61 -1.32
CA ALA A 137 5.78 11.89 -0.76
C ALA A 137 5.16 12.14 0.62
N LEU A 138 3.87 11.84 0.79
CA LEU A 138 3.19 11.94 2.07
C LEU A 138 3.80 10.99 3.12
N GLN A 139 4.12 9.76 2.75
CA GLN A 139 4.77 8.82 3.66
C GLN A 139 6.18 9.30 4.06
N LEU A 140 6.95 9.85 3.11
CA LEU A 140 8.25 10.43 3.40
C LEU A 140 8.16 11.63 4.36
N GLN A 141 7.16 12.50 4.19
CA GLN A 141 6.91 13.60 5.11
C GLN A 141 6.59 13.11 6.53
N ARG A 142 5.82 12.02 6.68
CA ARG A 142 5.56 11.42 7.99
C ARG A 142 6.82 10.92 8.67
N PHE A 143 7.72 10.28 7.92
CA PHE A 143 9.03 9.87 8.43
C PHE A 143 9.88 11.07 8.85
N GLU A 144 9.97 12.10 8.02
CA GLU A 144 10.73 13.33 8.34
C GLU A 144 10.20 14.00 9.62
N ASN A 145 8.88 14.12 9.75
CA ASN A 145 8.26 14.68 10.95
C ASN A 145 8.56 13.84 12.20
N ARG A 146 8.56 12.50 12.09
CA ARG A 146 8.90 11.63 13.24
C ARG A 146 10.36 11.78 13.66
N PHE A 147 11.28 11.87 12.71
CA PHE A 147 12.69 12.14 13.02
C PHE A 147 12.93 13.53 13.59
N ARG A 148 12.20 14.54 13.12
CA ARG A 148 12.29 15.90 13.67
C ARG A 148 11.83 15.95 15.13
N ALA A 149 10.71 15.31 15.44
CA ALA A 149 10.26 15.18 16.84
C ALA A 149 11.30 14.46 17.70
N ALA A 150 11.87 13.35 17.21
CA ALA A 150 12.95 12.66 17.91
C ALA A 150 14.20 13.52 18.14
N GLN A 151 14.54 14.42 17.21
CA GLN A 151 15.64 15.35 17.41
C GLN A 151 15.32 16.40 18.47
N GLU A 152 14.09 16.94 18.46
CA GLU A 152 13.61 17.89 19.48
C GLU A 152 13.58 17.25 20.88
N ASP A 153 13.20 15.98 20.96
CA ASP A 153 13.15 15.18 22.20
C ASP A 153 14.52 14.64 22.65
N GLY A 154 15.57 14.84 21.84
CA GLY A 154 16.92 14.36 22.14
C GLY A 154 17.13 12.85 21.96
N GLU A 155 16.21 12.16 21.27
CA GLU A 155 16.35 10.74 20.91
C GLU A 155 17.42 10.49 19.83
N ILE A 156 17.74 11.51 19.02
CA ILE A 156 18.79 11.47 18.01
C ILE A 156 19.70 12.72 18.10
N PRO A 157 20.94 12.67 17.58
CA PRO A 157 21.87 13.80 17.59
C PRO A 157 21.31 15.09 16.96
N GLN A 158 21.71 16.24 17.50
CA GLN A 158 21.29 17.57 17.01
C GLN A 158 21.87 17.92 15.63
N ASP A 159 22.95 17.26 15.22
CA ASP A 159 23.57 17.41 13.89
C ASP A 159 23.07 16.36 12.87
N ALA A 160 22.19 15.45 13.28
CA ALA A 160 21.51 14.54 12.37
C ALA A 160 20.63 15.32 11.38
N ASP A 161 20.47 14.79 10.16
CA ASP A 161 19.55 15.34 9.14
C ASP A 161 18.27 14.48 9.09
N PRO A 162 17.14 14.93 9.69
CA PRO A 162 15.87 14.19 9.68
C PRO A 162 15.37 13.83 8.28
N ARG A 163 15.66 14.68 7.28
CA ARG A 163 15.24 14.45 5.90
C ARG A 163 16.08 13.37 5.24
N ALA A 164 17.39 13.36 5.50
CA ALA A 164 18.27 12.29 5.03
C ALA A 164 17.90 10.94 5.66
N LEU A 165 17.63 10.91 6.97
CA LEU A 165 17.18 9.71 7.68
C LEU A 165 15.86 9.19 7.10
N ALA A 166 14.86 10.07 6.93
CA ALA A 166 13.59 9.70 6.33
C ALA A 166 13.74 9.06 4.94
N ARG A 167 14.63 9.61 4.10
CA ARG A 167 14.94 9.05 2.77
C ARG A 167 15.65 7.71 2.85
N PHE A 168 16.60 7.55 3.78
CA PHE A 168 17.30 6.29 4.01
C PHE A 168 16.30 5.18 4.34
N TYR A 169 15.47 5.36 5.37
CA TYR A 169 14.50 4.33 5.78
C TYR A 169 13.41 4.09 4.72
N ALA A 170 12.95 5.13 4.01
CA ALA A 170 12.04 4.94 2.88
C ALA A 170 12.68 4.09 1.75
N THR A 171 13.98 4.25 1.51
CA THR A 171 14.73 3.47 0.51
C THR A 171 14.91 2.03 0.96
N VAL A 172 15.21 1.79 2.25
CA VAL A 172 15.30 0.44 2.82
C VAL A 172 13.97 -0.30 2.66
N ILE A 173 12.85 0.32 3.05
CA ILE A 173 11.51 -0.30 2.93
C ILE A 173 11.15 -0.58 1.47
N LEU A 174 11.51 0.32 0.54
CA LEU A 174 11.37 0.09 -0.89
C LEU A 174 12.16 -1.15 -1.34
N GLY A 175 13.41 -1.29 -0.87
CA GLY A 175 14.24 -2.46 -1.12
C GLY A 175 13.63 -3.75 -0.58
N ILE A 176 13.16 -3.74 0.67
CA ILE A 176 12.49 -4.90 1.30
C ILE A 176 11.25 -5.29 0.46
N SER A 177 10.43 -4.32 0.06
CA SER A 177 9.25 -4.57 -0.79
C SER A 177 9.61 -5.21 -2.12
N GLN A 178 10.70 -4.79 -2.77
CA GLN A 178 11.10 -5.35 -4.05
C GLN A 178 11.72 -6.75 -3.88
N ARG A 179 12.60 -6.93 -2.89
CA ARG A 179 13.20 -8.23 -2.56
C ARG A 179 12.15 -9.29 -2.25
N ALA A 180 11.07 -8.94 -1.55
CA ALA A 180 9.94 -9.83 -1.33
C ALA A 180 9.31 -10.30 -2.66
N ARG A 181 9.15 -9.40 -3.64
CA ARG A 181 8.66 -9.76 -4.99
C ARG A 181 9.64 -10.64 -5.76
N ASP A 182 10.93 -10.47 -5.51
CA ASP A 182 12.00 -11.29 -6.10
C ASP A 182 12.11 -12.68 -5.42
N GLY A 183 11.32 -12.94 -4.38
CA GLY A 183 11.24 -14.24 -3.71
C GLY A 183 12.10 -14.37 -2.43
N ALA A 184 12.62 -13.27 -1.89
CA ALA A 184 13.26 -13.29 -0.58
C ALA A 184 12.24 -13.66 0.51
N ASP A 185 12.65 -14.49 1.46
CA ASP A 185 11.81 -14.88 2.59
C ASP A 185 11.87 -13.88 3.75
N ALA A 186 10.97 -14.04 4.73
CA ALA A 186 10.89 -13.16 5.90
C ALA A 186 12.21 -13.09 6.69
N ALA A 187 12.97 -14.19 6.76
CA ALA A 187 14.20 -14.25 7.54
C ALA A 187 15.35 -13.48 6.86
N GLU A 188 15.43 -13.53 5.54
CA GLU A 188 16.37 -12.73 4.76
C GLU A 188 16.04 -11.23 4.86
N LEU A 189 14.75 -10.88 4.75
CA LEU A 189 14.31 -9.49 4.85
C LEU A 189 14.46 -8.93 6.27
N ALA A 190 14.24 -9.76 7.30
CA ALA A 190 14.49 -9.39 8.69
C ALA A 190 15.96 -9.05 8.93
N GLN A 191 16.91 -9.75 8.31
CA GLN A 191 18.33 -9.39 8.40
C GLN A 191 18.60 -7.99 7.82
N THR A 192 17.94 -7.64 6.70
CA THR A 192 18.02 -6.29 6.12
C THR A 192 17.47 -5.23 7.09
N ALA A 193 16.37 -5.53 7.76
CA ALA A 193 15.79 -4.68 8.81
C ALA A 193 16.78 -4.45 9.96
N GLU A 194 17.42 -5.50 10.48
CA GLU A 194 18.39 -5.37 11.58
C GLU A 194 19.64 -4.56 11.18
N PHE A 195 20.15 -4.72 9.96
CA PHE A 195 21.25 -3.89 9.46
C PHE A 195 20.85 -2.41 9.34
N ALA A 196 19.61 -2.12 8.92
CA ALA A 196 19.13 -0.75 8.87
C ALA A 196 18.97 -0.14 10.27
N LEU A 197 18.53 -0.93 11.26
CA LEU A 197 18.46 -0.50 12.66
C LEU A 197 19.84 -0.29 13.29
N ALA A 198 20.83 -1.09 12.92
CA ALA A 198 22.20 -0.88 13.36
C ALA A 198 22.82 0.43 12.82
N ALA A 199 22.25 0.98 11.74
CA ALA A 199 22.62 2.29 11.19
C ALA A 199 21.84 3.46 11.82
N TRP A 200 21.10 3.23 12.92
CA TRP A 200 20.41 4.30 13.65
C TRP A 200 21.40 5.38 14.10
N PRO A 201 21.06 6.68 13.96
CA PRO A 201 21.94 7.75 14.41
C PRO A 201 22.08 7.73 15.94
N THR A 202 23.32 7.69 16.42
CA THR A 202 23.68 7.68 17.85
C THR A 202 24.49 8.90 18.22
#